data_AF-A0A7W0EUS5-F1
#
_entry.id   AF-A0A7W0EUS5-F1
#
_cell.length_a   1.000
_cell.length_b   1.000
_cell.length_c   1.000
_cell.angle_alpha   90.00
_cell.angle_beta   90.00
_cell.angle_gamma   90.00
#
_symmetry.space_group_name_H-M   'P 1'
#
loop_
_entity.id
_entity.type
_entity.pdbx_description
1 polymer ?
#
loop_
_entity_poly.entity_id
_entity_poly.type
_entity_poly.pdbx_seq_one_letter_code
_entity_poly.pdbx_strand_id
1 'polypeptide(L)'
;MKCPGQDMQYWKPGSIFEAKCPKCGNEVEFFKDDPTRTCKACGHRFMNPNMDFGCAAYCPFAEQCVGNLPPELMAQKQDLIKDRVAIEMKRYFKQDFKRIGHATRVARHA
;
A
#
# COMPACT_ATOMS: atom_id res chain seq x y z
N MET A 1 -9.61 -9.70 14.44
CA MET A 1 -10.34 -8.82 13.51
C MET A 1 -10.13 -9.35 12.09
N LYS A 2 -11.15 -9.35 11.23
CA LYS A 2 -11.05 -9.87 9.85
C LYS A 2 -11.08 -8.69 8.89
N CYS A 3 -9.96 -8.40 8.21
CA CYS A 3 -9.93 -7.28 7.28
C CYS A 3 -10.74 -7.60 6.02
N PRO A 4 -11.48 -6.64 5.44
CA PRO A 4 -12.09 -6.82 4.13
C PRO A 4 -11.05 -7.29 3.12
N GLY A 5 -11.34 -8.40 2.41
CA GLY A 5 -10.42 -8.98 1.43
C GLY A 5 -9.46 -10.05 1.96
N GLN A 6 -9.40 -10.33 3.27
CA GLN A 6 -8.65 -11.48 3.82
C GLN A 6 -9.41 -12.81 3.72
N ASP A 7 -10.64 -12.81 3.24
CA ASP A 7 -11.39 -14.04 3.08
C ASP A 7 -10.81 -14.90 1.94
N MET A 8 -10.29 -16.07 2.30
CA MET A 8 -9.65 -17.02 1.39
C MET A 8 -10.61 -17.53 0.31
N GLN A 9 -11.92 -17.50 0.54
CA GLN A 9 -12.92 -17.95 -0.42
C GLN A 9 -12.89 -17.14 -1.73
N TYR A 10 -12.49 -15.87 -1.68
CA TYR A 10 -12.43 -14.99 -2.85
C TYR A 10 -11.01 -14.84 -3.42
N TRP A 11 -10.08 -15.70 -3.02
CA TRP A 11 -8.72 -15.65 -3.53
C TRP A 11 -8.63 -16.15 -4.97
N LYS A 12 -7.78 -15.49 -5.74
CA LYS A 12 -7.55 -15.79 -7.16
C LYS A 12 -6.12 -16.30 -7.35
N PRO A 13 -5.79 -16.90 -8.50
CA PRO A 13 -4.41 -17.10 -8.89
C PRO A 13 -3.65 -15.77 -8.78
N GLY A 14 -2.58 -15.74 -7.99
CA GLY A 14 -1.85 -14.51 -7.62
C GLY A 14 -2.08 -14.02 -6.19
N SER A 15 -3.01 -14.60 -5.42
CA SER A 15 -3.11 -14.36 -3.97
C SER A 15 -1.92 -14.91 -3.17
N ILE A 16 -1.11 -15.77 -3.80
CA ILE A 16 0.16 -16.27 -3.29
C ILE A 16 1.20 -15.92 -4.34
N PHE A 17 2.32 -15.37 -3.92
CA PHE A 17 3.40 -14.97 -4.82
C PHE A 17 4.75 -15.10 -4.11
N GLU A 18 5.82 -15.10 -4.90
CA GLU A 18 7.19 -15.20 -4.41
C GLU A 18 7.86 -13.83 -4.38
N ALA A 19 8.62 -13.58 -3.33
CA ALA A 19 9.46 -12.40 -3.21
C ALA A 19 10.89 -12.82 -2.85
N LYS A 20 11.88 -12.11 -3.40
CA LYS A 20 13.30 -12.35 -3.07
C LYS A 20 13.63 -11.76 -1.71
N CYS A 21 14.30 -12.54 -0.88
CA CYS A 21 14.82 -12.07 0.39
C CYS A 21 15.86 -10.96 0.17
N PRO A 22 15.72 -9.77 0.78
CA PRO A 22 16.66 -8.66 0.58
C PRO A 22 18.07 -8.95 1.14
N LYS A 23 18.21 -9.97 2.00
CA LYS A 23 19.49 -10.33 2.63
C LYS A 23 20.27 -11.41 1.85
N CYS A 24 19.59 -12.45 1.37
CA CYS A 24 20.25 -13.60 0.74
C CYS A 24 19.76 -13.93 -0.68
N GLY A 25 18.75 -13.21 -1.19
CA GLY A 25 18.21 -13.41 -2.53
C GLY A 25 17.30 -14.62 -2.71
N ASN A 26 17.17 -15.49 -1.70
CA ASN A 26 16.32 -16.68 -1.78
C ASN A 26 14.84 -16.31 -1.95
N GLU A 27 14.11 -17.12 -2.71
CA GLU A 27 12.67 -16.95 -2.88
C GLU A 27 11.95 -17.32 -1.58
N VAL A 28 10.96 -16.48 -1.23
CA VAL A 28 10.10 -16.66 -0.08
C VAL A 28 8.67 -16.44 -0.54
N GLU A 29 7.84 -17.45 -0.32
CA GLU A 29 6.41 -17.39 -0.60
C GLU A 29 5.71 -16.50 0.43
N PHE A 30 4.88 -15.59 -0.09
CA PHE A 30 3.98 -14.75 0.66
C PHE A 30 2.54 -15.01 0.25
N PHE A 31 1.67 -15.03 1.25
CA PHE A 31 0.24 -14.87 1.04
C PHE A 31 -0.06 -13.37 1.01
N LYS A 32 -1.06 -12.97 0.23
CA LYS A 32 -1.41 -11.54 0.05
C LYS A 32 -1.72 -10.82 1.37
N ASP A 33 -2.15 -11.55 2.38
CA ASP A 33 -2.55 -11.04 3.69
C ASP A 33 -1.48 -11.20 4.77
N ASP A 34 -0.37 -11.86 4.45
CA ASP A 34 0.78 -11.93 5.35
C ASP A 34 1.52 -10.60 5.37
N PRO A 35 1.61 -9.91 6.51
CA PRO A 35 2.37 -8.66 6.60
C PRO A 35 3.89 -8.89 6.58
N THR A 36 4.36 -10.01 7.13
CA THR A 36 5.78 -10.35 7.22
C THR A 36 5.99 -11.85 7.09
N ARG A 37 7.12 -12.27 6.51
CA ARG A 37 7.60 -13.66 6.54
C ARG A 37 9.07 -13.72 6.92
N THR A 38 9.45 -14.86 7.50
CA THR A 38 10.85 -15.18 7.81
C THR A 38 11.43 -16.03 6.69
N CYS A 39 12.55 -15.62 6.12
CA CYS A 39 13.28 -16.40 5.13
C CYS A 39 13.82 -17.69 5.78
N LYS A 40 13.44 -18.86 5.26
CA LYS A 40 13.91 -20.15 5.76
C LYS A 40 15.41 -20.39 5.54
N ALA A 41 16.01 -19.72 4.54
CA ALA A 41 17.43 -19.90 4.21
C ALA A 41 18.39 -19.12 5.12
N CYS A 42 18.02 -17.89 5.55
CA CYS A 42 18.92 -17.03 6.33
C CYS A 42 18.33 -16.50 7.65
N GLY A 43 17.08 -16.84 7.97
CA GLY A 43 16.38 -16.40 9.18
C GLY A 43 15.96 -14.92 9.18
N HIS A 44 16.20 -14.17 8.10
CA HIS A 44 15.82 -12.76 8.03
C HIS A 44 14.30 -12.61 7.87
N ARG A 45 13.67 -11.87 8.78
CA ARG A 45 12.26 -11.50 8.71
C ARG A 45 12.10 -10.19 7.96
N PHE A 46 11.29 -10.19 6.92
CA PHE A 46 11.01 -9.01 6.12
C PHE A 46 9.53 -8.91 5.76
N MET A 47 9.12 -7.71 5.37
CA MET A 47 7.74 -7.42 5.03
C MET A 47 7.38 -7.89 3.63
N ASN A 48 6.09 -8.14 3.44
CA ASN A 48 5.50 -8.40 2.15
C ASN A 48 5.62 -7.14 1.26
N PRO A 49 6.34 -7.21 0.12
CA PRO A 49 6.54 -6.05 -0.75
C PRO A 49 5.28 -5.61 -1.50
N ASN A 50 4.31 -6.50 -1.66
CA ASN A 50 3.02 -6.21 -2.32
C ASN A 50 1.93 -5.79 -1.33
N MET A 51 2.24 -5.69 -0.04
CA MET A 51 1.26 -5.29 0.99
C MET A 51 0.94 -3.80 0.87
N ASP A 52 -0.28 -3.49 0.43
CA ASP A 52 -0.81 -2.14 0.44
C ASP A 52 -1.52 -1.84 1.77
N PHE A 53 -1.22 -0.66 2.35
CA PHE A 53 -1.89 -0.14 3.55
C PHE A 53 -2.84 1.01 3.21
N GLY A 54 -3.28 1.14 1.95
CA GLY A 54 -4.29 2.13 1.55
C GLY A 54 -5.56 2.05 2.41
N CYS A 55 -5.91 0.87 2.92
CA CYS A 55 -7.01 0.69 3.87
C CYS A 55 -6.83 1.47 5.19
N ALA A 56 -5.59 1.72 5.62
CA ALA A 56 -5.28 2.44 6.83
C ALA A 56 -5.65 3.94 6.75
N ALA A 57 -5.84 4.48 5.54
CA ALA A 57 -6.25 5.87 5.36
C ALA A 57 -7.68 6.15 5.87
N TYR A 58 -8.54 5.12 5.93
CA TYR A 58 -9.95 5.27 6.30
C TYR A 58 -10.41 4.28 7.38
N CYS A 59 -9.58 3.31 7.77
CA CYS A 59 -9.93 2.33 8.80
C CYS A 59 -9.79 2.91 10.22
N PRO A 60 -10.82 2.85 11.08
CA PRO A 60 -10.74 3.30 12.47
C PRO A 60 -9.69 2.58 13.33
N PHE A 61 -9.29 1.37 12.92
CA PHE A 61 -8.31 0.53 13.61
C PHE A 61 -6.91 0.59 12.98
N ALA A 62 -6.67 1.56 12.07
CA ALA A 62 -5.43 1.69 11.33
C ALA A 62 -4.20 1.78 12.23
N GLU A 63 -4.25 2.52 13.33
CA GLU A 63 -3.14 2.67 14.27
C GLU A 63 -2.67 1.33 14.87
N GLN A 64 -3.58 0.39 15.11
CA GLN A 64 -3.23 -0.93 15.65
C GLN A 64 -2.56 -1.82 14.60
N CYS A 65 -2.88 -1.60 13.31
CA CYS A 65 -2.33 -2.35 12.19
C CYS A 65 -0.99 -1.79 11.70
N VAL A 66 -0.89 -0.46 11.60
CA VAL A 66 0.25 0.25 11.01
C VAL A 66 1.21 0.77 12.09
N GLY A 67 0.75 1.02 13.31
CA GLY A 67 1.55 1.61 14.39
C GLY A 67 2.74 0.76 14.86
N ASN A 68 2.82 -0.51 14.45
CA ASN A 68 3.96 -1.38 14.71
C ASN A 68 5.01 -1.39 13.58
N LEU A 69 4.85 -0.54 12.56
CA LEU A 69 5.76 -0.48 11.42
C LEU A 69 6.91 0.52 11.67
N PRO A 70 8.13 0.23 11.16
CA PRO A 70 9.24 1.17 11.21
C PRO A 70 8.89 2.52 10.55
N PRO A 71 9.25 3.67 11.16
CA PRO A 71 8.95 5.01 10.62
C PRO A 71 9.45 5.24 9.19
N GLU A 72 10.59 4.66 8.83
CA GLU A 72 11.21 4.76 7.49
C GLU A 72 10.31 4.20 6.38
N LEU A 73 9.49 3.19 6.69
CA LEU A 73 8.56 2.55 5.76
C LEU A 73 7.20 3.24 5.69
N MET A 74 6.80 3.95 6.76
CA MET A 74 5.66 4.87 6.72
C MET A 74 5.94 6.07 5.81
N ALA A 75 7.18 6.56 5.80
CA ALA A 75 7.61 7.69 4.98
C ALA A 75 7.62 7.38 3.47
N GLN A 76 7.98 6.15 3.08
CA GLN A 76 7.99 5.73 1.65
C GLN A 76 6.59 5.64 1.02
N LYS A 77 5.52 5.58 1.83
CA LYS A 77 4.14 5.49 1.35
C LYS A 77 3.43 6.85 1.18
N GLN A 78 4.14 7.97 1.37
CA GLN A 78 3.59 9.32 1.13
C GLN A 78 3.37 9.68 -0.35
N ASP A 79 3.76 8.80 -1.28
CA ASP A 79 3.33 8.89 -2.69
C ASP A 79 1.90 8.34 -2.87
N LEU A 80 0.94 8.94 -2.15
CA LEU A 80 -0.46 8.53 -2.24
C LEU A 80 -0.96 8.78 -3.67
N ILE A 81 -1.80 7.86 -4.19
CA ILE A 81 -2.38 7.99 -5.53
C ILE A 81 -3.03 9.37 -5.74
N LYS A 82 -3.65 9.94 -4.68
CA LYS A 82 -4.25 11.28 -4.69
C LYS A 82 -3.27 12.39 -5.08
N ASP A 83 -2.01 12.28 -4.66
CA ASP A 83 -0.98 13.30 -4.92
C ASP A 83 -0.51 13.22 -6.37
N ARG A 84 -0.34 12.00 -6.90
CA ARG A 84 -0.07 11.77 -8.34
C ARG A 84 -1.20 12.27 -9.22
N VAL A 85 -2.45 11.99 -8.84
CA VAL A 85 -3.64 12.48 -9.55
C VAL A 85 -3.69 14.01 -9.57
N ALA A 86 -3.37 14.67 -8.45
CA ALA A 86 -3.32 16.13 -8.39
C ALA A 86 -2.27 16.74 -9.34
N ILE A 87 -1.10 16.09 -9.48
CA ILE A 87 -0.04 16.52 -10.41
C ILE A 87 -0.50 16.35 -11.87
N GLU A 88 -1.02 15.18 -12.23
CA GLU A 88 -1.50 14.90 -13.59
C GLU A 88 -2.67 15.80 -13.98
N MET A 89 -3.58 16.08 -13.05
CA MET A 89 -4.68 17.02 -13.25
C MET A 89 -4.16 18.43 -13.58
N LYS A 90 -3.15 18.93 -12.84
CA LYS A 90 -2.53 20.23 -13.14
C LYS A 90 -1.83 20.24 -14.49
N ARG A 91 -1.13 19.16 -14.86
CA ARG A 91 -0.51 19.02 -16.18
C ARG A 91 -1.55 19.06 -17.30
N TYR A 92 -2.68 18.38 -17.12
CA TYR A 92 -3.77 18.33 -18.08
C TYR A 92 -4.42 19.71 -18.30
N PHE A 93 -4.77 20.43 -17.22
CA PHE A 93 -5.44 21.73 -17.32
C PHE A 93 -4.49 22.92 -17.56
N LYS A 94 -3.17 22.73 -17.45
CA LYS A 94 -2.14 23.76 -17.68
C LYS A 94 -2.43 25.05 -16.89
N GLN A 95 -2.75 26.16 -17.57
CA GLN A 95 -3.03 27.47 -16.97
C GLN A 95 -4.55 27.74 -16.78
N ASP A 96 -5.43 26.75 -16.99
CA ASP A 96 -6.85 26.89 -16.69
C ASP A 96 -7.08 26.80 -15.18
N PHE A 97 -6.78 27.90 -14.48
CA PHE A 97 -6.91 28.02 -13.03
C PHE A 97 -8.35 27.85 -12.55
N LYS A 98 -9.35 28.14 -13.40
CA LYS A 98 -10.76 27.98 -13.06
C LYS A 98 -11.11 26.49 -12.94
N ARG A 99 -10.72 25.67 -13.91
CA ARG A 99 -10.95 24.21 -13.87
C ARG A 99 -10.11 23.53 -12.79
N ILE A 100 -8.86 23.95 -12.61
CA ILE A 100 -8.00 23.44 -11.52
C ILE A 100 -8.64 23.74 -10.16
N GLY A 101 -9.10 24.97 -9.93
CA GLY A 101 -9.74 25.36 -8.67
C GLY A 101 -11.04 24.62 -8.40
N HIS A 102 -11.87 24.42 -9.44
CA HIS A 102 -13.10 23.62 -9.33
C HIS A 102 -12.78 22.16 -8.96
N ALA A 103 -11.91 21.49 -9.72
CA ALA A 103 -11.56 20.09 -9.49
C ALA A 103 -10.95 19.87 -8.10
N THR A 104 -10.09 20.78 -7.65
CA THR A 104 -9.52 20.75 -6.29
C THR A 104 -10.59 20.85 -5.21
N ARG A 105 -11.64 21.66 -5.43
CA ARG A 105 -12.74 21.82 -4.46
C ARG A 105 -13.63 20.57 -4.41
N VAL A 106 -13.95 20.00 -5.56
CA VAL A 106 -14.73 18.75 -5.65
C VAL A 106 -13.98 17.59 -4.98
N ALA A 107 -12.68 17.47 -5.20
CA ALA A 107 -11.85 16.42 -4.62
C ALA A 107 -11.81 16.41 -3.08
N ARG A 108 -12.25 17.48 -2.39
CA ARG A 108 -12.35 17.51 -0.93
C ARG A 108 -13.54 16.70 -0.39
N HIS A 109 -14.47 16.33 -1.25
CA HIS A 109 -15.70 15.63 -0.90
C HIS A 109 -15.71 14.17 -1.41
N ALA A 110 -14.58 13.70 -1.96
CA ALA A 110 -14.36 12.33 -2.41
C ALA A 110 -13.39 11.63 -1.44
#